data_AF-A0A348P1L6-F1
#
_entry.id   AF-A0A348P1L6-F1
#
_cell.length_a   1.000
_cell.length_b   1.000
_cell.length_c   1.000
_cell.angle_alpha   90.00
_cell.angle_beta   90.00
_cell.angle_gamma   90.00
#
_symmetry.space_group_name_H-M   'P 1'
#
loop_
_entity.id
_entity.type
_entity.pdbx_description
1 polymer ?
#
loop_
_entity_poly.entity_id
_entity_poly.type
_entity_poly.pdbx_seq_one_letter_code
_entity_poly.pdbx_strand_id
1 'polypeptide(L)' 'MRKMGGKAARMEDRNEWISFVSGIVPGIYYMIDCFTEKGDGIVIQTPVYPPFIDSVLNQKRELLTCPFIRNGDK' A
#
# COMPACT_ATOMS: atom_id res chain seq x y z
N MET A 1 -10.33 30.10 -15.22
CA MET A 1 -10.27 28.82 -14.49
C MET A 1 -8.82 28.34 -14.52
N ARG A 2 -8.17 28.26 -13.36
CA ARG A 2 -6.69 28.19 -13.21
C ARG A 2 -6.17 26.79 -13.60
N LYS A 3 -5.34 26.70 -14.64
CA LYS A 3 -4.60 25.48 -15.00
C LYS A 3 -3.60 25.16 -13.88
N MET A 4 -3.80 24.06 -13.18
CA MET A 4 -2.79 23.50 -12.28
C MET A 4 -1.66 22.90 -13.13
N GLY A 5 -0.59 23.66 -13.29
CA GLY A 5 0.67 23.19 -13.85
C GLY A 5 1.46 22.42 -12.81
N GLY A 6 1.46 21.09 -12.93
CA GLY A 6 2.45 20.20 -12.35
C GLY A 6 2.69 19.12 -13.38
N LYS A 7 3.92 18.95 -13.86
CA LYS A 7 4.28 17.83 -14.75
C LYS A 7 4.20 16.55 -13.90
N ALA A 8 3.03 15.91 -13.88
CA ALA A 8 2.91 14.53 -13.43
C ALA A 8 3.84 13.65 -14.27
N ALA A 9 4.44 12.64 -13.64
CA ALA A 9 5.26 11.66 -14.33
C ALA A 9 4.45 11.09 -15.50
N ARG A 10 4.96 11.23 -16.73
CA ARG A 10 4.32 10.71 -17.93
C ARG A 10 4.60 9.21 -18.00
N MET A 11 3.70 8.42 -17.45
CA MET A 11 3.68 6.97 -17.69
C MET A 11 3.30 6.73 -19.17
N GLU A 12 3.88 5.71 -19.81
CA GLU A 12 3.41 5.23 -21.11
C GLU A 12 2.09 4.47 -20.92
N ASP A 13 1.12 4.68 -21.80
CA ASP A 13 -0.21 4.05 -21.72
C ASP A 13 -0.12 2.54 -22.06
N ARG A 14 0.19 1.73 -21.05
CA ARG A 14 0.22 0.27 -21.11
C ARG A 14 -1.03 -0.28 -20.43
N ASN A 15 -2.16 -0.28 -21.12
CA ASN A 15 -3.47 -0.70 -20.58
C ASN A 15 -3.44 -2.07 -19.88
N GLU A 16 -2.57 -2.99 -20.33
CA GLU A 16 -2.38 -4.33 -19.74
C GLU A 16 -1.85 -4.31 -18.30
N TRP A 17 -1.24 -3.22 -17.84
CA TRP A 17 -0.70 -3.08 -16.48
C TRP A 17 -1.75 -2.65 -15.45
N ILE A 18 -2.94 -2.27 -15.91
CA ILE A 18 -3.98 -1.69 -15.07
C ILE A 18 -5.10 -2.69 -14.86
N SER A 19 -5.42 -2.96 -13.60
CA SER A 19 -6.60 -3.74 -13.21
C SER A 19 -7.52 -2.87 -12.35
N PHE A 20 -8.84 -3.04 -12.53
CA PHE A 20 -9.83 -2.30 -11.76
C PHE A 20 -10.20 -3.07 -10.49
N VAL A 21 -10.31 -2.34 -9.38
CA VAL A 21 -10.75 -2.85 -8.08
C VAL A 21 -11.86 -1.97 -7.53
N SER A 22 -12.71 -2.51 -6.66
CA SER A 22 -13.85 -1.78 -6.06
C SER A 22 -13.45 -0.64 -5.12
N GLY A 23 -12.17 -0.54 -4.76
CA GLY A 23 -11.60 0.53 -3.96
C GLY A 23 -10.18 0.20 -3.50
N ILE A 24 -9.50 1.17 -2.87
CA ILE A 24 -8.10 1.01 -2.45
C ILE A 24 -7.93 -0.07 -1.38
N VAL A 25 -8.78 -0.08 -0.34
CA VAL A 25 -8.69 -1.07 0.74
C VAL A 25 -8.99 -2.48 0.20
N PRO A 26 -10.11 -2.73 -0.53
CA PRO A 26 -10.32 -4.01 -1.19
C PRO A 26 -9.16 -4.42 -2.12
N GLY A 27 -8.60 -3.48 -2.87
CA GLY A 27 -7.45 -3.72 -3.74
C GLY A 27 -6.22 -4.22 -2.99
N ILE A 28 -5.92 -3.64 -1.82
CA ILE A 28 -4.82 -4.12 -0.97
C ILE A 28 -5.11 -5.53 -0.44
N TYR A 29 -6.35 -5.80 -0.01
CA TYR A 29 -6.73 -7.15 0.42
C TYR A 29 -6.47 -8.17 -0.71
N TYR A 30 -6.93 -7.88 -1.92
CA TYR A 30 -6.69 -8.73 -3.09
C TYR A 30 -5.20 -8.92 -3.39
N MET A 31 -4.39 -7.85 -3.37
CA MET A 31 -2.95 -7.96 -3.64
C MET A 31 -2.25 -8.86 -2.63
N ILE A 32 -2.56 -8.71 -1.34
CA ILE A 32 -2.00 -9.58 -0.30
C ILE A 32 -2.38 -11.04 -0.55
N ASP A 33 -3.65 -11.30 -0.86
CA ASP A 33 -4.12 -12.66 -1.09
C ASP A 33 -3.49 -13.32 -2.33
N CYS A 34 -3.36 -12.55 -3.43
CA CYS A 34 -2.82 -13.07 -4.69
C CYS A 34 -1.30 -13.29 -4.69
N PHE A 35 -0.54 -12.53 -3.89
CA PHE A 35 0.92 -12.50 -3.99
C PHE A 35 1.66 -13.05 -2.76
N THR A 36 0.95 -13.52 -1.74
CA THR A 36 1.56 -14.06 -0.52
C THR A 36 0.76 -15.24 0.01
N GLU A 37 1.34 -16.01 0.92
CA GLU A 37 0.65 -17.07 1.67
C GLU A 37 0.45 -16.69 3.14
N LYS A 38 -0.31 -17.49 3.87
CA LYS A 38 -0.47 -17.31 5.33
C LYS A 38 0.87 -17.51 6.01
N GLY A 39 1.20 -16.61 6.93
CA GLY A 39 2.49 -16.59 7.62
C GLY A 39 3.58 -15.78 6.91
N ASP A 40 3.40 -15.39 5.64
CA ASP A 40 4.37 -14.50 4.98
C ASP A 40 4.41 -13.14 5.66
N GLY A 41 5.63 -12.57 5.73
CA GLY A 41 5.87 -11.25 6.30
C GLY A 41 5.52 -10.11 5.34
N ILE A 42 4.80 -9.11 5.85
CA ILE A 42 4.50 -7.86 5.13
C ILE A 42 5.03 -6.68 5.93
N VAL A 43 5.90 -5.89 5.28
CA VAL A 43 6.50 -4.70 5.90
C VAL A 43 5.58 -3.49 5.73
N ILE A 44 5.28 -2.82 6.85
CA ILE A 44 4.53 -1.56 6.91
C ILE A 44 5.35 -0.51 7.66
N GLN A 45 5.40 0.71 7.10
CA GLN A 45 6.01 1.85 7.78
C GLN A 45 5.01 2.49 8.75
N THR A 46 5.36 2.70 10.01
CA THR A 46 4.46 3.30 11.03
C THR A 46 4.92 4.69 11.46
N PRO A 47 4.02 5.61 11.87
CA PRO A 47 2.56 5.45 11.92
C PRO A 47 1.92 5.44 10.53
N VAL A 48 0.83 4.69 10.39
CA VAL A 48 0.10 4.53 9.12
C VAL A 48 -1.40 4.47 9.34
N TYR A 49 -2.17 4.60 8.26
CA TYR A 49 -3.61 4.39 8.24
C TYR A 49 -3.99 2.97 8.73
N PRO A 50 -4.78 2.82 9.81
CA PRO A 50 -5.01 1.52 10.46
C PRO A 50 -5.56 0.41 9.54
N PRO A 51 -6.43 0.67 8.55
CA PRO A 51 -6.87 -0.37 7.61
C PRO A 51 -5.75 -1.08 6.83
N PHE A 52 -4.57 -0.48 6.70
CA PHE A 52 -3.43 -1.18 6.08
C PHE A 52 -2.86 -2.25 7.01
N ILE A 53 -2.79 -1.98 8.32
CA ILE A 53 -2.43 -2.99 9.33
C ILE A 53 -3.48 -4.11 9.33
N ASP A 54 -4.77 -3.77 9.34
CA ASP A 54 -5.84 -4.76 9.35
C ASP A 54 -5.81 -5.67 8.11
N SER A 55 -5.44 -5.13 6.95
CA SER A 55 -5.32 -5.90 5.70
C SER A 55 -4.28 -7.02 5.75
N VAL A 56 -3.26 -6.88 6.59
CA VAL A 56 -2.23 -7.90 6.84
C VAL A 56 -2.72 -8.91 7.87
N LEU A 57 -3.16 -8.42 9.04
CA LEU A 57 -3.51 -9.25 10.18
C LEU A 57 -4.75 -10.12 9.92
N ASN A 58 -5.81 -9.55 9.32
CA ASN A 58 -7.05 -10.29 9.02
C ASN A 58 -6.84 -11.42 8.01
N GLN A 59 -5.80 -11.30 7.18
CA GLN A 59 -5.43 -12.31 6.19
C GLN A 59 -4.36 -13.27 6.69
N LYS A 60 -4.02 -13.23 7.99
CA LYS A 60 -3.06 -14.14 8.65
C LYS A 60 -1.66 -14.06 8.04
N ARG A 61 -1.24 -12.87 7.62
CA ARG A 61 0.17 -12.57 7.30
C ARG A 61 0.85 -11.99 8.54
N GLU A 62 2.18 -12.11 8.61
CA GLU A 62 2.96 -11.55 9.69
C GLU A 62 3.20 -10.05 9.45
N LEU A 63 2.84 -9.21 10.42
CA LEU A 63 3.08 -7.77 10.33
C LEU A 63 4.50 -7.43 10.78
N LEU A 64 5.33 -6.98 9.83
CA LEU A 64 6.65 -6.43 10.10
C LEU A 64 6.54 -4.90 10.08
N THR A 65 7.05 -4.22 11.11
CA THR A 65 6.98 -2.74 11.17
C THR A 65 8.34 -2.09 10.96
N CYS A 66 8.34 -1.03 10.15
CA CYS A 66 9.49 -0.14 9.96
C CYS A 66 9.11 1.25 10.48
N PRO A 67 9.29 1.53 11.78
CA PRO A 67 8.83 2.78 12.37
C PRO A 67 9.61 3.98 11.80
N PHE A 68 8.87 5.03 11.47
CA PHE A 68 9.44 6.31 11.10
C PHE A 68 10.07 6.96 12.33
N ILE A 69 11.38 7.18 12.27
CA ILE A 69 12.14 7.79 13.37
C ILE A 69 12.16 9.30 13.15
N ARG A 70 11.72 10.06 14.15
CA ARG A 70 11.85 11.52 14.15
C ARG A 70 13.28 11.89 14.55
N ASN A 71 13.97 12.62 13.67
CA ASN A 71 15.32 13.11 13.96
C ASN A 71 15.28 14.06 15.17
N GLY A 72 15.81 13.61 16.32
CA GLY A 72 15.83 14.35 17.59
C GLY A 72 15.50 13.50 18.82
N ASP A 73 14.83 12.37 18.62
CA ASP A 73 14.45 11.44 19.68
C ASP A 73 15.53 10.32 19.76
N LYS A 74 16.73 10.68 20.26
CA LYS A 74 17.80 9.72 20.61
C LYS A 74 17.74 9.35 22.08
#